data_AF-A0A965FQM0-F1
#
_entry.id   AF-A0A965FQM0-F1
#
_cell.length_a   1.000
_cell.length_b   1.000
_cell.length_c   1.000
_cell.angle_alpha   90.00
_cell.angle_beta   90.00
_cell.angle_gamma   90.00
#
_symmetry.space_group_name_H-M   'P 1'
#
loop_
_entity.id
_entity.type
_entity.pdbx_description
1 polymer ?
#
loop_
_entity_poly.entity_id
_entity_poly.type
_entity_poly.pdbx_seq_one_letter_code
_entity_poly.pdbx_strand_id
1 'polypeptide(L)'
;MIRSEILKEIAPILRDQLVVCNIGIPSQELHAIDDQPTNFYMLGTMGLASSIGLGLALSQAKPVIVIDGDGSILTNLGTLPTIANNVADNYILLIIDNGSYGSTG
;
A
#
# COMPACT_ATOMS: atom_id res chain seq x y z
N MET A 1 -6.81 -15.10 8.09
CA MET A 1 -5.65 -14.34 8.62
C MET A 1 -6.11 -12.91 8.78
N ILE A 2 -5.86 -12.29 9.94
CA ILE A 2 -6.25 -10.91 10.21
C ILE A 2 -5.20 -9.99 9.57
N ARG A 3 -5.59 -8.83 9.03
CA ARG A 3 -4.68 -7.87 8.35
C ARG A 3 -3.36 -7.62 9.09
N SER A 4 -3.40 -7.48 10.42
CA SER A 4 -2.20 -7.27 11.25
C SER A 4 -1.23 -8.46 11.23
N GLU A 5 -1.73 -9.70 11.14
CA GLU A 5 -0.89 -10.90 11.01
C GLU A 5 -0.17 -10.91 9.67
N ILE A 6 -0.87 -10.57 8.58
CA ILE A 6 -0.26 -10.42 7.25
C ILE A 6 0.87 -9.39 7.31
N LEU A 7 0.62 -8.21 7.89
CA LEU A 7 1.62 -7.15 8.02
C LEU A 7 2.85 -7.61 8.80
N LYS A 8 2.67 -8.38 9.89
CA LYS A 8 3.78 -8.96 10.66
C LYS A 8 4.58 -9.97 9.86
N GLU A 9 3.92 -10.84 9.11
CA GLU A 9 4.58 -11.87 8.31
C GLU A 9 5.38 -11.27 7.14
N ILE A 10 4.86 -10.21 6.49
CA ILE A 10 5.54 -9.59 5.35
C ILE A 10 6.56 -8.52 5.75
N ALA A 11 6.53 -7.98 6.98
CA ALA A 11 7.44 -6.91 7.41
C ALA A 11 8.92 -7.19 7.11
N PRO A 12 9.47 -8.41 7.31
CA PRO A 12 10.85 -8.70 6.93
C PRO A 12 11.13 -8.58 5.42
N ILE A 13 10.12 -8.80 4.57
CA ILE A 13 10.20 -8.72 3.10
C ILE A 13 10.13 -7.25 2.63
N LEU A 14 9.42 -6.40 3.40
CA LEU A 14 9.29 -4.98 3.10
C LEU A 14 10.58 -4.18 3.35
N ARG A 15 11.50 -4.74 4.13
CA ARG A 15 12.82 -4.13 4.38
C ARG A 15 13.55 -3.91 3.07
N ASP A 16 14.24 -2.77 3.01
CA ASP A 16 14.95 -2.28 1.83
C ASP A 16 14.06 -1.94 0.61
N GLN A 17 12.73 -1.96 0.74
CA GLN A 17 11.82 -1.50 -0.32
C GLN A 17 11.26 -0.11 0.01
N LEU A 18 10.73 0.58 -1.00
CA LEU A 18 9.90 1.75 -0.76
C LEU A 18 8.47 1.27 -0.50
N VAL A 19 7.87 1.65 0.62
CA VAL A 19 6.54 1.17 1.00
C VAL A 19 5.57 2.33 1.06
N VAL A 20 4.43 2.20 0.40
CA VAL A 20 3.31 3.15 0.51
C VAL A 20 2.16 2.41 1.19
N CYS A 21 1.83 2.81 2.42
CA CYS A 21 0.75 2.18 3.17
C CYS A 21 -0.51 3.05 3.18
N ASN A 22 -1.65 2.41 2.96
CA ASN A 22 -2.97 3.02 2.95
C ASN A 22 -3.36 3.68 4.28
N ILE A 23 -4.36 4.55 4.21
CA ILE A 23 -4.91 5.36 5.30
C ILE A 23 -5.43 4.56 6.49
N GLY A 24 -5.24 5.14 7.67
CA GLY A 24 -5.88 4.71 8.90
C GLY A 24 -5.09 3.63 9.62
N ILE A 25 -5.78 2.60 10.09
CA ILE A 25 -5.23 1.55 10.94
C ILE A 25 -4.08 0.77 10.27
N PRO A 26 -4.10 0.45 8.95
CA PRO A 26 -2.95 -0.21 8.29
C PRO A 26 -1.63 0.52 8.43
N SER A 27 -1.63 1.85 8.24
CA SER A 27 -0.43 2.66 8.44
C SER A 27 0.04 2.64 9.90
N GLN A 28 -0.88 2.73 10.86
CA GLN A 28 -0.54 2.69 12.29
C GLN A 28 0.03 1.33 12.71
N GLU A 29 -0.56 0.23 12.23
CA GLU A 29 -0.08 -1.11 12.50
C GLU A 29 1.30 -1.35 11.89
N LEU A 30 1.50 -0.98 10.62
CA LEU A 30 2.81 -1.13 9.99
C LEU A 30 3.89 -0.34 10.74
N HIS A 31 3.59 0.91 11.10
CA HIS A 31 4.49 1.74 11.91
C HIS A 31 4.79 1.10 13.28
N ALA A 32 3.80 0.51 13.94
CA ALA A 32 4.01 -0.17 15.21
C ALA A 32 4.80 -1.50 15.08
N ILE A 33 4.73 -2.15 13.92
CA ILE A 33 5.39 -3.43 13.65
C ILE A 33 6.86 -3.24 13.26
N ASP A 34 7.15 -2.39 12.27
CA ASP A 34 8.50 -2.20 11.72
C ASP A 34 8.57 -0.83 11.01
N ASP A 35 8.69 0.26 11.78
CA ASP A 35 8.88 1.59 11.20
C ASP A 35 10.23 1.70 10.47
N GLN A 36 10.19 2.26 9.26
CA GLN A 36 11.37 2.42 8.41
C GLN A 36 11.34 3.79 7.72
N PRO A 37 12.50 4.43 7.48
CA PRO A 37 12.58 5.69 6.73
C PRO A 37 12.03 5.60 5.30
N THR A 38 11.90 4.39 4.76
CA THR A 38 11.38 4.11 3.42
C THR A 38 9.87 3.88 3.38
N ASN A 39 9.21 3.89 4.55
CA ASN A 39 7.76 3.79 4.65
C ASN A 39 7.13 5.18 4.52
N PHE A 40 6.16 5.29 3.61
CA PHE A 40 5.27 6.43 3.50
C PHE A 40 3.88 6.02 4.00
N TYR A 41 3.50 6.58 5.14
CA TYR A 41 2.19 6.38 5.75
C TYR A 41 1.23 7.44 5.24
N MET A 42 0.29 7.05 4.40
CA MET A 42 -0.64 8.00 3.81
C MET A 42 -1.79 8.30 4.78
N LEU A 43 -1.93 9.54 5.24
CA LEU A 43 -2.88 9.91 6.30
C LEU A 43 -4.11 10.72 5.83
N GLY A 44 -4.39 10.78 4.52
CA GLY A 44 -5.31 11.78 3.97
C GLY A 44 -6.56 11.25 3.27
N THR A 45 -6.40 10.34 2.31
CA THR A 45 -7.48 10.02 1.36
C THR A 45 -7.49 8.54 1.00
N MET A 46 -8.66 7.90 1.10
CA MET A 46 -8.85 6.52 0.62
C MET A 46 -8.59 6.43 -0.90
N GLY A 47 -8.02 5.30 -1.33
CA GLY A 47 -7.80 4.98 -2.74
C GLY A 47 -6.58 5.61 -3.40
N LEU A 48 -5.87 6.54 -2.76
CA LEU A 48 -4.71 7.21 -3.38
C LEU A 48 -3.39 6.43 -3.21
N ALA A 49 -3.33 5.38 -2.39
CA ALA A 49 -2.08 4.68 -2.09
C ALA A 49 -1.49 4.09 -3.37
N SER A 50 -2.34 3.43 -4.15
CA SER A 50 -2.02 2.88 -5.47
C SER A 50 -1.46 3.93 -6.43
N SER A 51 -2.12 5.09 -6.58
CA SER A 51 -1.68 6.18 -7.46
C SER A 51 -0.35 6.81 -7.02
N ILE A 52 -0.17 7.04 -5.71
CA ILE A 52 1.08 7.58 -5.17
C ILE A 52 2.23 6.60 -5.42
N GLY A 53 2.02 5.33 -5.12
CA GLY A 53 3.03 4.30 -5.35
C GLY A 53 3.38 4.15 -6.84
N LEU A 54 2.41 4.25 -7.75
CA LEU A 54 2.69 4.19 -9.18
C LEU A 54 3.58 5.36 -9.62
N GLY A 55 3.23 6.59 -9.19
CA GLY A 55 4.05 7.77 -9.48
C GLY A 55 5.48 7.64 -8.92
N LEU A 56 5.61 7.08 -7.72
CA LEU A 56 6.91 6.79 -7.12
C LEU A 56 7.69 5.73 -7.91
N ALA A 57 7.05 4.66 -8.37
CA ALA A 57 7.70 3.61 -9.16
C ALA A 57 8.18 4.13 -10.52
N LEU A 58 7.39 4.98 -11.18
CA LEU A 58 7.78 5.62 -12.45
C LEU A 58 8.95 6.61 -12.30
N SER A 59 9.22 7.11 -11.09
CA SER A 59 10.21 8.16 -10.85
C SER A 59 11.59 7.65 -10.43
N GLN A 60 11.75 6.34 -10.16
CA GLN A 60 12.99 5.77 -9.65
C GLN A 60 13.04 4.23 -9.86
N ALA A 61 14.20 3.59 -9.66
CA ALA A 61 14.40 2.17 -10.00
C ALA A 61 14.22 1.15 -8.85
N LYS A 62 14.26 1.59 -7.59
CA LYS A 62 14.02 0.79 -6.38
C LYS A 62 12.59 0.24 -6.37
N PRO A 63 12.35 -0.99 -5.89
CA PRO A 63 11.00 -1.54 -5.84
C PRO A 63 10.08 -0.75 -4.90
N VAL A 64 8.85 -0.58 -5.35
CA VAL A 64 7.77 0.11 -4.63
C VAL A 64 6.67 -0.90 -4.34
N ILE A 65 6.40 -1.10 -3.06
CA ILE A 65 5.32 -1.95 -2.57
C ILE A 65 4.23 -1.04 -2.01
N VAL A 66 3.05 -1.10 -2.61
CA VAL A 66 1.87 -0.45 -2.08
C VAL A 66 1.05 -1.45 -1.30
N ILE A 67 0.70 -1.12 -0.06
CA ILE A 67 -0.23 -1.89 0.76
C ILE A 67 -1.55 -1.13 0.78
N ASP A 68 -2.56 -1.71 0.14
CA ASP A 68 -3.90 -1.14 0.03
C ASP A 68 -4.97 -2.09 0.56
N GLY A 69 -6.18 -1.57 0.80
CA GLY A 69 -7.35 -2.37 1.18
C GLY A 69 -8.32 -2.54 0.02
N ASP A 70 -9.13 -3.60 0.06
CA ASP A 70 -10.25 -3.84 -0.87
C ASP A 70 -11.21 -2.64 -0.97
N GLY A 71 -11.66 -2.11 0.18
CA GLY A 71 -12.54 -0.94 0.18
C GLY A 71 -11.85 0.31 -0.37
N SER A 72 -10.57 0.49 -0.08
CA SER A 72 -9.79 1.65 -0.54
C SER A 72 -9.56 1.62 -2.04
N ILE A 73 -9.14 0.48 -2.61
CA ILE A 73 -8.93 0.37 -4.06
C ILE A 73 -10.23 0.59 -4.84
N LEU A 74 -11.38 0.16 -4.29
CA LEU A 74 -12.69 0.39 -4.89
C LEU A 74 -13.07 1.87 -4.95
N THR A 75 -12.61 2.71 -4.01
CA THR A 75 -12.82 4.17 -4.07
C THR A 75 -12.03 4.86 -5.19
N ASN A 76 -10.99 4.21 -5.72
CA ASN A 76 -10.18 4.72 -6.83
C ASN A 76 -9.90 3.62 -7.87
N LEU A 77 -10.94 2.89 -8.29
CA LEU A 77 -10.79 1.72 -9.15
C LEU A 77 -10.11 2.05 -10.50
N GLY A 78 -10.25 3.28 -10.98
CA GLY A 78 -9.59 3.79 -12.20
C GLY A 78 -8.06 3.75 -12.16
N THR A 79 -7.46 3.59 -10.98
CA THR A 79 -6.01 3.39 -10.83
C THR A 79 -5.53 2.07 -11.47
N LEU A 80 -6.34 1.00 -11.46
CA LEU A 80 -5.94 -0.31 -12.02
C LEU A 80 -5.67 -0.27 -13.53
N PRO A 81 -6.59 0.23 -14.39
CA PRO A 81 -6.27 0.40 -15.81
C PRO A 81 -5.17 1.44 -16.04
N THR A 82 -4.98 2.40 -15.13
CA THR A 82 -3.87 3.36 -15.21
C THR A 82 -2.52 2.67 -14.99
N ILE A 83 -2.41 1.81 -13.97
CA ILE A 83 -1.23 0.98 -13.70
C ILE A 83 -0.94 0.09 -14.91
N ALA A 84 -1.97 -0.57 -15.46
CA ALA A 84 -1.80 -1.45 -16.62
C ALA A 84 -1.30 -0.72 -17.88
N ASN A 85 -1.71 0.55 -18.08
CA ASN A 85 -1.27 1.36 -19.21
C ASN A 85 0.08 2.07 -18.98
N ASN A 86 0.53 2.19 -17.73
CA ASN A 86 1.79 2.85 -17.36
C ASN A 86 2.67 1.87 -16.60
N VAL A 87 3.10 0.82 -17.31
CA VAL A 87 3.82 -0.30 -16.73
C VAL A 87 5.12 0.18 -16.07
N ALA A 88 5.29 -0.19 -14.80
CA ALA A 88 6.52 -0.01 -14.04
C ALA A 88 6.93 -1.37 -13.48
N ASP A 89 8.06 -1.92 -13.96
CA ASP A 89 8.51 -3.28 -13.62
C ASP A 89 8.88 -3.45 -12.14
N ASN A 90 9.06 -2.33 -11.44
CA ASN A 90 9.40 -2.26 -10.02
C ASN A 90 8.19 -1.93 -9.11
N TYR A 91 6.95 -2.01 -9.62
CA TYR A 91 5.74 -1.68 -8.86
C TYR A 91 4.95 -2.93 -8.46
N ILE A 92 4.63 -3.04 -7.17
CA ILE A 92 3.79 -4.11 -6.61
C ILE A 92 2.63 -3.47 -5.84
N LEU A 93 1.40 -3.80 -6.24
CA LEU A 93 0.19 -3.44 -5.49
C LEU A 93 -0.31 -4.67 -4.71
N LEU A 94 -0.14 -4.64 -3.39
CA LEU A 94 -0.65 -5.65 -2.47
C LEU A 94 -2.00 -5.18 -1.89
N ILE A 95 -3.08 -5.85 -2.29
CA ILE A 95 -4.43 -5.59 -1.80
C ILE A 95 -4.76 -6.60 -0.70
N ILE A 96 -5.02 -6.11 0.51
CA ILE A 96 -5.51 -6.92 1.61
C ILE A 96 -7.04 -6.88 1.59
N ASP A 97 -7.64 -7.99 1.19
CA ASP A 97 -9.09 -8.17 1.15
C ASP A 97 -9.58 -8.84 2.44
N ASN A 98 -10.29 -8.07 3.25
CA ASN A 98 -10.96 -8.56 4.46
C ASN A 98 -12.49 -8.33 4.42
N GLY A 99 -13.03 -7.83 3.30
CA GLY A 99 -14.44 -7.51 3.10
C GLY A 99 -15.01 -6.44 4.05
N SER A 100 -14.19 -5.57 4.65
CA SER A 100 -14.66 -4.58 5.64
C SER A 100 -13.78 -3.32 5.70
N TYR A 101 -14.43 -2.17 5.91
CA TYR A 101 -13.76 -0.89 6.16
C TYR A 101 -13.26 -0.78 7.60
N GLY A 102 -12.24 -1.57 7.96
CA GLY A 102 -11.74 -1.65 9.33
C GLY A 102 -11.30 -0.32 9.98
N SER A 103 -11.00 0.72 9.18
CA SER A 103 -10.66 2.06 9.68
C SER A 103 -11.86 2.98 9.93
N THR A 104 -13.00 2.77 9.25
CA THR A 104 -14.16 3.68 9.28
C THR A 104 -15.48 3.02 9.72
N GLY A 105 -15.53 1.70 9.85
CA GLY A 105 -16.72 0.93 10.24
C GLY A 105 -16.87 -0.36 9.44
#